data_AF-A0A2D8W9U5-F1
#
_entry.id   AF-A0A2D8W9U5-F1
#
_cell.length_a   1.000
_cell.length_b   1.000
_cell.length_c   1.000
_cell.angle_alpha   90.00
_cell.angle_beta   90.00
_cell.angle_gamma   90.00
#
_symmetry.space_group_name_H-M   'P 1'
#
loop_
_entity.id
_entity.type
_entity.pdbx_description
1 polymer ?
#
loop_
_entity_poly.entity_id
_entity_poly.type
_entity_poly.pdbx_seq_one_letter_code
_entity_poly.pdbx_strand_id
1 'polypeptide(L)'
;IQAIALDKITDAFRNIPGLYVVTTRPLVGAESMRNPEIRIRRGGGECSPTLYVDGAIMALGSQRPESGPDRIQRGVRPDDFVTPASVEAVEIYVRPSETPLQYEARGRCGVVLIWTYVR
;
A
#
# COMPACT_ATOMS: atom_id res chain seq x y z
N ILE A 1 2.63 25.40 3.40
CA ILE A 1 2.08 24.16 2.80
C ILE A 1 2.98 23.85 1.62
N GLN A 2 3.76 22.77 1.67
CA GLN A 2 4.60 22.37 0.52
C GLN A 2 3.70 21.67 -0.49
N ALA A 3 3.55 22.25 -1.68
CA ALA A 3 2.95 21.57 -2.81
C ALA A 3 4.02 20.63 -3.40
N ILE A 4 3.83 19.32 -3.21
CA ILE A 4 4.65 18.29 -3.84
C ILE A 4 3.97 17.97 -5.18
N ALA A 5 4.71 18.01 -6.28
CA ALA A 5 4.21 17.46 -7.54
C ALA A 5 4.08 15.94 -7.37
N LEU A 6 2.83 15.46 -7.33
CA LEU A 6 2.52 14.04 -7.15
C LEU A 6 2.23 13.43 -8.51
N ASP A 7 3.20 12.70 -9.06
CA ASP A 7 2.97 11.85 -10.23
C ASP A 7 2.32 10.52 -9.82
N LYS A 8 2.58 10.09 -8.58
CA LYS A 8 2.08 8.86 -7.96
C LYS A 8 1.57 9.15 -6.56
N ILE A 9 0.53 8.44 -6.12
CA ILE A 9 0.02 8.60 -4.75
C ILE A 9 1.06 8.11 -3.74
N THR A 10 1.90 7.14 -4.13
CA THR A 10 3.00 6.66 -3.30
C THR A 10 4.07 7.73 -3.03
N ASP A 11 4.15 8.81 -3.81
CA ASP A 11 5.07 9.91 -3.48
C ASP A 11 4.64 10.68 -2.23
N ALA A 12 3.33 10.77 -1.97
CA ALA A 12 2.80 11.34 -0.73
C ALA A 12 3.10 10.46 0.51
N PHE A 13 3.33 9.17 0.29
CA PHE A 13 3.50 8.18 1.36
C PHE A 13 4.93 8.10 1.91
N ARG A 14 5.91 8.71 1.23
CA ARG A 14 7.34 8.62 1.58
C ARG A 14 7.69 9.15 2.98
N ASN A 15 6.86 10.04 3.53
CA ASN A 15 7.09 10.68 4.82
C ASN A 15 6.19 10.13 5.95
N ILE A 16 5.46 9.05 5.71
CA ILE A 16 4.54 8.47 6.70
C ILE A 16 5.31 7.52 7.64
N PRO A 17 5.35 7.79 8.96
CA PRO A 17 6.08 6.95 9.90
C PRO A 17 5.60 5.50 9.90
N GLY A 18 6.53 4.56 9.78
CA GLY A 18 6.23 3.12 9.79
C GLY A 18 5.77 2.56 8.44
N LEU A 19 5.60 3.39 7.42
CA LEU A 19 5.32 3.01 6.04
C LEU A 19 6.57 3.22 5.17
N TYR A 20 6.81 2.29 4.25
CA TYR A 20 7.90 2.34 3.29
C TYR A 20 7.40 2.18 1.87
N VAL A 21 7.98 2.96 0.97
CA VAL A 21 7.75 2.87 -0.47
C VAL A 21 8.93 2.14 -1.10
N VAL A 22 8.70 0.89 -1.52
CA VAL A 22 9.68 0.04 -2.18
C VAL A 22 9.63 0.33 -3.68
N THR A 23 10.69 0.97 -4.17
CA THR A 23 10.86 1.36 -5.58
C THR A 23 11.78 0.42 -6.36
N THR A 24 12.41 -0.54 -5.68
CA THR A 24 13.30 -1.52 -6.29
C THR A 24 12.52 -2.39 -7.27
N ARG A 25 13.01 -2.45 -8.50
CA ARG A 25 12.41 -3.21 -9.60
C ARG A 25 13.49 -3.75 -10.52
N PRO A 26 13.27 -4.90 -11.18
CA PRO A 26 14.20 -5.43 -12.18
C PRO A 26 14.45 -4.41 -13.29
N LEU A 27 15.67 -4.40 -13.84
CA LEU A 27 16.02 -3.48 -14.94
C LEU A 27 15.39 -3.89 -16.28
N VAL A 28 15.00 -5.16 -16.42
CA VAL A 28 14.49 -5.76 -17.65
C VAL A 28 13.30 -6.67 -17.36
N GLY A 29 12.46 -6.91 -18.38
CA GLY A 29 11.27 -7.76 -18.30
C GLY A 29 10.00 -7.01 -17.88
N ALA A 30 8.88 -7.72 -17.86
CA ALA A 30 7.55 -7.14 -17.59
C ALA A 30 7.44 -6.45 -16.20
N GLU A 31 8.30 -6.84 -15.26
CA GLU A 31 8.34 -6.32 -13.90
C GLU A 31 9.04 -4.96 -13.78
N SER A 32 9.77 -4.53 -14.82
CA SER A 32 10.58 -3.29 -14.81
C SER A 32 9.76 -2.00 -14.79
N MET A 33 8.49 -2.08 -15.23
CA MET A 33 7.56 -0.95 -15.27
C MET A 33 6.58 -0.93 -14.09
N ARG A 34 6.75 -1.80 -13.09
CA ARG A 34 5.81 -1.88 -11.98
C ARG A 34 5.82 -0.61 -11.13
N ASN A 35 4.63 -0.28 -10.65
CA ASN A 35 4.44 0.77 -9.67
C ASN A 35 5.14 0.43 -8.34
N PRO A 36 5.52 1.46 -7.57
CA PRO A 36 6.09 1.28 -6.24
C PRO A 36 5.14 0.53 -5.32
N GLU A 37 5.72 -0.31 -4.49
CA GLU A 37 5.01 -1.10 -3.50
C GLU A 37 5.06 -0.43 -2.14
N ILE A 38 4.02 -0.62 -1.32
CA ILE A 38 4.02 -0.16 0.07
C ILE A 38 4.24 -1.31 1.05
N ARG A 39 5.03 -1.05 2.08
CA ARG A 39 5.34 -1.98 3.18
C ARG A 39 5.20 -1.28 4.52
N ILE A 40 4.81 -2.02 5.56
CA ILE A 40 4.79 -1.53 6.94
C ILE A 40 5.90 -2.22 7.72
N ARG A 41 6.63 -1.45 8.53
CA ARG A 41 7.62 -1.98 9.47
C ARG A 41 6.95 -2.49 10.74
N ARG A 42 7.24 -3.73 11.13
CA ARG A 42 6.74 -4.30 12.39
C ARG A 42 7.73 -5.26 13.02
N GLY A 43 8.08 -5.01 14.29
CA GLY A 43 8.76 -6.00 15.14
C GLY A 43 10.01 -6.66 14.54
N GLY A 44 10.81 -5.92 13.76
CA GLY A 44 12.02 -6.44 13.11
C GLY A 44 11.83 -6.98 11.68
N GLY A 45 10.60 -6.96 11.14
CA GLY A 45 10.31 -7.34 9.76
C GLY A 45 9.44 -6.32 9.02
N GLU A 46 9.13 -6.66 7.78
CA GLU A 46 8.23 -5.89 6.91
C GLU A 46 7.06 -6.77 6.47
N CYS A 47 5.89 -6.16 6.37
CA CYS A 47 4.68 -6.81 5.88
C CYS A 47 3.96 -5.89 4.88
N SER A 48 3.10 -6.47 4.05
CA SER A 48 2.24 -5.71 3.13
C SER A 48 0.90 -5.40 3.80
N PRO A 49 0.41 -4.14 3.80
CA PRO A 49 -0.93 -3.82 4.29
C PRO A 49 -2.01 -4.38 3.37
N THR A 50 -3.26 -4.43 3.84
CA THR A 50 -4.43 -4.55 2.95
C THR A 50 -4.82 -3.18 2.42
N LEU A 51 -5.14 -3.09 1.13
CA LEU A 51 -5.60 -1.86 0.48
C LEU A 51 -7.10 -1.90 0.25
N TYR A 52 -7.76 -0.84 0.69
CA TYR A 52 -9.15 -0.55 0.37
C TYR A 52 -9.24 0.72 -0.47
N VAL A 53 -10.14 0.72 -1.45
CA VAL A 53 -10.57 1.91 -2.19
C VAL A 53 -12.08 1.97 -2.09
N ASP A 54 -12.61 3.06 -1.52
CA ASP A 54 -14.05 3.27 -1.30
C ASP A 54 -14.73 2.09 -0.58
N GLY A 55 -14.02 1.49 0.38
CA GLY A 55 -14.48 0.34 1.16
C GLY A 55 -14.35 -1.02 0.46
N ALA A 56 -14.00 -1.08 -0.82
CA ALA A 56 -13.74 -2.33 -1.53
C ALA A 56 -12.27 -2.77 -1.38
N ILE A 57 -12.04 -4.07 -1.15
CA ILE A 57 -10.69 -4.64 -1.06
C ILE A 57 -10.07 -4.72 -2.47
N MET A 58 -8.98 -4.00 -2.67
CA MET A 58 -8.22 -4.03 -3.94
C MET A 58 -7.02 -4.97 -3.87
N ALA A 59 -6.40 -5.11 -2.70
CA ALA A 59 -5.28 -6.03 -2.51
C ALA A 59 -5.18 -6.50 -1.05
N LEU A 60 -4.98 -7.80 -0.87
CA LEU A 60 -4.83 -8.41 0.46
C LEU A 60 -3.39 -8.24 0.99
N GLY A 61 -3.28 -7.82 2.23
CA GLY A 61 -2.00 -7.76 2.94
C GLY A 61 -1.44 -9.12 3.30
N SER A 62 -0.12 -9.19 3.48
CA SER A 62 0.62 -10.42 3.81
C SER A 62 1.75 -10.15 4.79
N GLN A 63 2.05 -11.11 5.67
CA GLN A 63 3.08 -10.96 6.70
C GLN A 63 4.50 -11.28 6.21
N ARG A 64 4.65 -11.86 5.02
CA ARG A 64 5.92 -12.38 4.52
C ARG A 64 6.22 -11.82 3.13
N PRO A 65 7.48 -11.49 2.79
CA PRO A 65 7.94 -11.66 1.43
C PRO A 65 8.00 -13.18 1.22
N GLU A 66 7.02 -13.76 0.52
CA GLU A 66 6.93 -15.21 0.37
C GLU A 66 8.10 -15.73 -0.48
N SER A 67 9.14 -16.20 0.19
CA SER A 67 10.19 -17.05 -0.38
C SER A 67 9.63 -18.45 -0.60
N GLY A 68 8.71 -18.57 -1.56
CA GLY A 68 8.12 -19.83 -2.02
C GLY A 68 7.94 -19.82 -3.56
N PRO A 69 7.79 -20.98 -4.20
CA PRO A 69 7.53 -21.09 -5.64
C PRO A 69 6.08 -20.81 -6.04
N ASP A 70 5.15 -20.74 -5.08
CA ASP A 70 3.71 -20.48 -5.32
C ASP A 70 3.39 -18.97 -5.23
N ARG A 71 3.97 -18.22 -6.17
CA ARG A 71 4.27 -16.78 -6.11
C ARG A 71 3.16 -15.86 -6.62
N ILE A 72 1.97 -15.86 -6.01
CA ILE A 72 0.94 -14.85 -6.37
C ILE A 72 0.43 -14.07 -5.15
N GLN A 73 1.33 -13.68 -4.24
CA GLN A 73 1.04 -12.55 -3.35
C GLN A 73 1.98 -11.39 -3.66
N ARG A 74 1.56 -10.61 -4.66
CA ARG A 74 2.22 -9.38 -5.09
C ARG A 74 1.98 -8.34 -3.99
N GLY A 75 3.04 -7.65 -3.54
CA GLY A 75 2.82 -6.61 -2.53
C GLY A 75 1.92 -5.49 -3.06
N VAL A 76 1.38 -4.71 -2.13
CA VAL A 76 0.37 -3.72 -2.45
C VAL A 76 0.95 -2.51 -3.17
N ARG A 77 0.35 -2.15 -4.31
CA ARG A 77 0.75 -1.03 -5.18
C ARG A 77 -0.44 -0.09 -5.39
N PRO A 78 -0.58 0.96 -4.57
CA PRO A 78 -1.73 1.86 -4.63
C PRO A 78 -1.92 2.51 -6.02
N ASP A 79 -0.81 2.84 -6.70
CA ASP A 79 -0.83 3.44 -8.03
C ASP A 79 -1.35 2.50 -9.14
N ASP A 80 -1.60 1.22 -8.86
CA ASP A 80 -2.26 0.31 -9.80
C ASP A 80 -3.79 0.53 -9.83
N PHE A 81 -4.36 1.19 -8.82
CA PHE A 81 -5.81 1.30 -8.62
C PHE A 81 -6.32 2.75 -8.64
N VAL A 82 -5.49 3.72 -8.24
CA VAL A 82 -5.89 5.12 -8.15
C VAL A 82 -4.81 6.05 -8.69
N THR A 83 -5.21 7.25 -9.08
CA THR A 83 -4.29 8.34 -9.44
C THR A 83 -4.37 9.44 -8.38
N PRO A 84 -3.33 10.26 -8.18
CA PRO A 84 -3.38 11.36 -7.20
C PRO A 84 -4.60 12.28 -7.37
N ALA A 85 -5.00 12.55 -8.62
CA ALA A 85 -6.13 13.43 -8.91
C ALA A 85 -7.49 12.84 -8.55
N SER A 86 -7.61 11.51 -8.40
CA SER A 86 -8.87 10.86 -8.03
C SER A 86 -9.06 10.74 -6.52
N VAL A 87 -8.04 11.00 -5.70
CA VAL A 87 -8.03 10.74 -4.25
C VAL A 87 -8.54 11.95 -3.48
N GLU A 88 -9.58 11.73 -2.67
CA GLU A 88 -10.11 12.71 -1.71
C GLU A 88 -9.33 12.65 -0.38
N ALA A 89 -9.12 11.44 0.14
CA ALA A 89 -8.44 11.23 1.40
C ALA A 89 -7.69 9.90 1.42
N VAL A 90 -6.70 9.81 2.30
CA VAL A 90 -5.99 8.57 2.62
C VAL A 90 -5.83 8.46 4.12
N GLU A 91 -6.15 7.29 4.67
CA GLU A 91 -5.92 6.93 6.07
C GLU A 91 -5.05 5.69 6.10
N ILE A 92 -4.00 5.76 6.92
CA ILE A 92 -3.00 4.71 7.00
C ILE A 92 -2.89 4.23 8.44
N TYR A 93 -3.27 2.98 8.64
CA TYR A 93 -3.23 2.32 9.92
C TYR A 93 -2.08 1.33 9.93
N VAL A 94 -0.93 1.78 10.44
CA VAL A 94 0.29 0.96 10.53
C VAL A 94 0.23 -0.10 11.65
N ARG A 95 -0.81 -0.04 12.48
CA ARG A 95 -1.02 -0.96 13.60
C ARG A 95 -2.44 -1.56 13.53
N PRO A 96 -2.57 -2.89 13.63
CA PRO A 96 -3.88 -3.54 13.67
C PRO A 96 -4.77 -3.04 14.81
N SER A 97 -4.20 -2.68 15.96
CA SER A 97 -4.96 -2.18 17.12
C SER A 97 -5.60 -0.80 16.92
N GLU A 98 -5.13 -0.05 15.92
CA GLU A 98 -5.65 1.27 15.58
C GLU A 98 -6.63 1.19 14.38
N THR A 99 -6.73 0.03 13.73
CA THR A 99 -7.58 -0.18 12.55
C THR A 99 -9.05 -0.28 12.96
N PRO A 100 -9.96 0.45 12.29
CA PRO A 100 -11.41 0.29 12.52
C PRO A 100 -11.86 -1.14 12.25
N LEU A 101 -12.79 -1.66 13.08
CA LEU A 101 -13.21 -3.08 13.05
C LEU A 101 -13.71 -3.53 11.67
N GLN A 102 -14.43 -2.67 10.94
CA GLN A 102 -14.95 -2.99 9.61
C GLN A 102 -13.85 -3.16 8.54
N TYR A 103 -12.63 -2.68 8.82
CA TYR A 103 -11.48 -2.78 7.93
C TYR A 103 -10.40 -3.72 8.48
N GLU A 104 -10.66 -4.45 9.57
CA GLU A 104 -9.68 -5.33 10.18
C GLU A 104 -9.14 -6.34 9.16
N ALA A 105 -7.86 -6.19 8.82
CA ALA A 105 -7.23 -6.99 7.79
C ALA A 105 -6.78 -8.35 8.31
N ARG A 106 -7.15 -9.41 7.57
CA ARG A 106 -6.73 -10.79 7.84
C ARG A 106 -5.21 -10.98 7.93
N GLY A 107 -4.42 -10.12 7.27
CA GLY A 107 -2.96 -10.16 7.25
C GLY A 107 -2.24 -9.56 8.46
N ARG A 108 -2.95 -8.98 9.45
CA ARG A 108 -2.37 -8.44 10.70
C ARG A 108 -1.18 -7.47 10.52
N CYS A 109 -1.08 -6.81 9.37
CA CYS A 109 0.01 -5.88 9.05
C CYS A 109 -0.40 -4.42 9.31
N GLY A 110 -1.65 -4.10 9.00
CA GLY A 110 -2.17 -2.74 8.91
C GLY A 110 -3.01 -2.59 7.64
N VAL A 111 -3.63 -1.43 7.47
CA VAL A 111 -4.46 -1.14 6.30
C VAL A 111 -4.19 0.24 5.74
N VAL A 112 -4.40 0.39 4.45
CA VAL A 112 -4.47 1.67 3.75
C VAL A 112 -5.87 1.81 3.19
N LEU A 113 -6.55 2.87 3.59
CA LEU A 113 -7.87 3.24 3.11
C LEU A 113 -7.73 4.45 2.20
N ILE A 114 -8.27 4.36 0.99
CA ILE A 114 -8.29 5.44 0.03
C ILE A 114 -9.75 5.77 -0.27
N TRP A 115 -10.10 7.04 -0.14
CA TRP A 115 -11.38 7.58 -0.59
C TRP A 115 -11.16 8.32 -1.90
N THR A 116 -11.99 8.04 -2.89
CA THR A 116 -11.98 8.77 -4.15
C THR A 116 -13.11 9.78 -4.20
N TYR A 117 -12.97 10.80 -5.05
CA TYR A 117 -14.05 11.76 -5.29
C TYR A 117 -15.27 11.16 -6.02
N VAL A 118 -15.23 9.87 -6.37
CA VAL A 118 -16.32 9.20 -7.09
C VAL A 118 -17.45 8.91 -6.10
N ARG A 119 -18.58 9.60 -6.28
CA ARG A 119 -19.83 9.36 -5.55
C ARG A 119 -20.76 8.45 -6.33
#